data_AF-A0A4Y2A1F1-F1
#
_entry.id   AF-A0A4Y2A1F1-F1
#
_cell.length_a   1.000
_cell.length_b   1.000
_cell.length_c   1.000
_cell.angle_alpha   90.00
_cell.angle_beta   90.00
_cell.angle_gamma   90.00
#
_symmetry.space_group_name_H-M   'P 1'
#
loop_
_entity.id
_entity.type
_entity.pdbx_description
1 polymer ?
#
loop_
_entity_poly.entity_id
_entity_poly.type
_entity_poly.pdbx_seq_one_letter_code
_entity_poly.pdbx_strand_id
1 'polypeptide(L)'
;MFNLQPKIYLKGKLLETTKSPTYLGFTLDTEINCGKHIAKLVEKGRKRLQPLKLISGRDWGANSGTLRMTYTALIRPVLEYGYQVASQTNLNKLERVQLSAARIITGLRSCCPKAIVLYEADLQPLSMRIRTNSGKYIAKLQSLGSYNRTSKFILQWTSNQRLKKDSPVGVM
;
A
#
# COMPACT_ATOMS: atom_id res chain seq x y z
N MET A 1 14.70 -20.48 -5.03
CA MET A 1 15.53 -21.66 -4.76
C MET A 1 16.12 -21.55 -3.36
N PHE A 2 15.33 -21.79 -2.31
CA PHE A 2 15.77 -22.09 -0.94
C PHE A 2 14.58 -22.79 -0.24
N ASN A 3 14.53 -24.11 -0.29
CA ASN A 3 13.53 -24.94 0.38
C ASN A 3 13.96 -25.27 1.82
N LEU A 4 14.60 -24.33 2.52
CA LEU A 4 14.88 -24.48 3.94
C LEU A 4 13.58 -24.24 4.72
N GLN A 5 13.05 -25.31 5.32
CA GLN A 5 11.97 -25.24 6.29
C GLN A 5 12.56 -25.38 7.70
N PRO A 6 12.96 -24.27 8.34
CA PRO A 6 13.51 -24.34 9.69
C PRO A 6 12.40 -24.82 10.65
N LYS A 7 12.72 -25.85 11.44
CA LYS A 7 11.83 -26.33 12.52
C LYS A 7 11.95 -25.37 13.70
N ILE A 8 11.13 -24.33 13.73
CA ILE A 8 11.10 -23.34 14.82
C ILE A 8 10.04 -23.77 15.83
N TYR A 9 10.43 -23.87 17.10
CA TYR A 9 9.54 -24.18 18.20
C TYR A 9 9.27 -22.91 19.01
N LEU A 10 7.99 -22.61 19.27
CA LEU A 10 7.58 -21.54 20.17
C LEU A 10 6.83 -22.16 21.35
N LYS A 11 7.35 -21.99 22.57
CA LYS A 11 6.81 -22.61 23.79
C LYS A 11 6.59 -24.14 23.64
N GLY A 12 7.52 -24.84 22.98
CA GLY A 12 7.45 -26.28 22.73
C GLY A 12 6.54 -26.72 21.57
N LYS A 13 5.83 -25.80 20.91
CA LYS A 13 4.99 -26.10 19.74
C LYS A 13 5.71 -25.77 18.44
N LEU A 14 5.75 -26.71 17.49
CA LEU A 14 6.30 -26.49 16.16
C LEU A 14 5.45 -25.44 15.41
N LEU A 15 6.10 -24.41 14.89
CA LEU A 15 5.45 -23.39 14.06
C LEU A 15 5.31 -23.86 12.61
N GLU A 16 4.12 -23.69 12.06
CA GLU A 16 3.87 -23.97 10.64
C GLU A 16 4.58 -22.95 9.75
N THR A 17 5.40 -23.43 8.82
CA THR A 17 6.07 -22.58 7.86
C THR A 17 5.11 -22.24 6.71
N THR A 18 4.45 -21.09 6.83
CA THR A 18 3.60 -20.57 5.74
C THR A 18 4.42 -19.68 4.82
N LYS A 19 4.36 -19.89 3.49
CA LYS A 19 5.09 -19.08 2.50
C LYS A 19 4.63 -17.62 2.43
N SER A 20 3.41 -17.32 2.86
CA SER A 20 2.86 -15.95 2.88
C SER A 20 2.11 -15.68 4.19
N PRO A 21 2.85 -15.49 5.30
CA PRO A 21 2.25 -15.19 6.58
C PRO A 21 1.66 -13.78 6.58
N THR A 22 0.58 -13.58 7.33
CA THR A 22 -0.01 -12.25 7.53
C THR A 22 0.43 -11.72 8.88
N TYR A 23 1.07 -10.56 8.89
CA TYR A 23 1.52 -9.88 10.12
C TYR A 23 0.97 -8.46 10.16
N LEU A 24 0.31 -8.09 11.25
CA LEU A 24 -0.36 -6.79 11.44
C LEU A 24 -1.36 -6.42 10.32
N GLY A 25 -1.88 -7.41 9.58
CA GLY A 25 -2.77 -7.18 8.43
C GLY A 25 -2.04 -7.07 7.08
N PHE A 26 -0.71 -7.10 7.07
CA PHE A 26 0.12 -7.12 5.87
C PHE A 26 0.51 -8.55 5.48
N THR A 27 0.25 -8.95 4.24
CA THR A 27 0.63 -10.29 3.76
C THR A 27 2.05 -10.25 3.20
N LEU A 28 2.98 -10.87 3.91
CA LEU A 28 4.37 -10.97 3.47
C LEU A 28 4.48 -11.97 2.31
N ASP A 29 5.42 -11.70 1.40
CA ASP A 29 5.78 -12.59 0.31
C ASP A 29 7.28 -12.89 0.40
N THR A 30 7.71 -14.05 -0.08
CA THR A 30 9.10 -14.52 0.07
C THR A 30 10.11 -13.58 -0.58
N GLU A 31 9.70 -12.85 -1.61
CA GLU A 31 10.52 -11.91 -2.37
C GLU A 31 10.22 -10.44 -2.02
N ILE A 32 9.36 -10.18 -1.03
CA ILE A 32 8.90 -8.81 -0.67
C ILE A 32 8.29 -8.06 -1.87
N ASN A 33 7.92 -8.77 -2.94
CA ASN A 33 7.21 -8.19 -4.10
C ASN A 33 5.79 -7.72 -3.74
N CYS A 34 5.28 -8.14 -2.58
CA CYS A 34 3.99 -7.75 -2.01
C CYS A 34 2.78 -8.01 -2.92
N GLY A 35 2.92 -8.88 -3.93
CA GLY A 35 1.88 -9.10 -4.95
C GLY A 35 0.59 -9.66 -4.35
N LYS A 36 0.71 -10.65 -3.45
CA LYS A 36 -0.44 -11.24 -2.73
C LYS A 36 -1.17 -10.22 -1.85
N HIS A 37 -0.41 -9.36 -1.16
CA HIS A 37 -0.99 -8.29 -0.35
C HIS A 37 -1.80 -7.32 -1.21
N ILE A 38 -1.21 -6.85 -2.31
CA ILE A 38 -1.86 -5.91 -3.23
C ILE A 38 -3.09 -6.52 -3.87
N ALA A 39 -3.06 -7.80 -4.24
CA ALA A 39 -4.25 -8.50 -4.75
C ALA A 39 -5.41 -8.49 -3.72
N LYS A 40 -5.11 -8.74 -2.44
CA LYS A 40 -6.09 -8.63 -1.35
C LYS A 40 -6.62 -7.20 -1.19
N LEU A 41 -5.77 -6.18 -1.31
CA LEU A 41 -6.19 -4.78 -1.23
C LEU A 41 -7.08 -4.38 -2.41
N VAL A 42 -6.74 -4.80 -3.63
CA VAL A 42 -7.55 -4.57 -4.82
C VAL A 42 -8.94 -5.18 -4.65
N GLU A 43 -9.01 -6.41 -4.15
CA GLU A 43 -10.29 -7.09 -3.91
C GLU A 43 -11.12 -6.37 -2.83
N LYS A 44 -10.50 -6.00 -1.71
CA LYS A 44 -11.16 -5.20 -0.67
C LYS A 44 -11.64 -3.85 -1.20
N GLY A 45 -10.81 -3.17 -2.01
CA GLY A 45 -11.15 -1.90 -2.64
C GLY A 45 -12.33 -2.04 -3.60
N ARG A 46 -12.33 -3.08 -4.44
CA ARG A 46 -13.44 -3.39 -5.36
C ARG A 46 -14.75 -3.67 -4.63
N LYS A 47 -14.72 -4.40 -3.51
CA LYS A 47 -15.90 -4.61 -2.68
C LYS A 47 -16.44 -3.29 -2.12
N ARG A 48 -15.55 -2.41 -1.64
CA ARG A 48 -15.94 -1.08 -1.12
C ARG A 48 -16.40 -0.09 -2.21
N LEU A 49 -16.10 -0.35 -3.48
CA LEU A 49 -16.69 0.41 -4.60
C LEU A 49 -18.18 0.14 -4.77
N GLN A 50 -18.70 -1.02 -4.35
CA GLN A 50 -20.12 -1.34 -4.59
C GLN A 50 -21.07 -0.41 -3.82
N PRO A 51 -20.87 -0.15 -2.50
CA PRO A 51 -21.64 0.88 -1.81
C PRO A 51 -21.49 2.27 -2.43
N LEU A 52 -20.28 2.63 -2.90
CA LEU A 52 -20.05 3.92 -3.57
C LEU A 52 -20.89 4.05 -4.86
N LYS A 53 -20.99 2.98 -5.64
CA LYS A 53 -21.84 2.93 -6.84
C LYS A 53 -23.32 3.00 -6.49
N LEU A 54 -23.72 2.36 -5.40
CA LEU A 54 -25.11 2.35 -4.96
C LEU A 54 -25.58 3.77 -4.66
N ILE A 55 -24.77 4.58 -3.97
CA ILE A 55 -25.14 5.95 -3.61
C ILE A 55 -24.90 6.97 -4.73
N SER A 56 -24.32 6.60 -5.86
CA SER A 56 -24.00 7.51 -6.98
C SER A 56 -25.10 7.56 -8.06
N GLY A 57 -26.37 7.37 -7.68
CA GLY A 57 -27.51 7.43 -8.60
C GLY A 57 -27.60 8.78 -9.33
N ARG A 58 -28.13 8.80 -10.57
CA ARG A 58 -28.23 10.04 -11.35
C ARG A 58 -29.27 11.01 -10.79
N ASP A 59 -30.45 10.51 -10.46
CA ASP A 59 -31.61 11.34 -10.09
C ASP A 59 -31.80 11.50 -8.57
N TRP A 60 -31.28 10.54 -7.79
CA TRP A 60 -31.41 10.48 -6.32
C TRP A 60 -30.06 10.34 -5.60
N GLY A 61 -28.95 10.34 -6.34
CA GLY A 61 -27.63 10.06 -5.77
C GLY A 61 -27.01 11.23 -5.02
N ALA A 62 -25.96 10.90 -4.29
CA ALA A 62 -25.20 11.86 -3.51
C ALA A 62 -24.37 12.79 -4.42
N ASN A 63 -24.18 14.03 -3.97
CA ASN A 63 -23.31 15.00 -4.63
C ASN A 63 -21.85 14.46 -4.70
N SER A 64 -21.11 14.83 -5.75
CA SER A 64 -19.69 14.53 -5.96
C SER A 64 -18.83 14.78 -4.71
N GLY A 65 -19.09 15.85 -3.94
CA GLY A 65 -18.38 16.10 -2.68
C GLY A 65 -18.58 15.00 -1.63
N THR A 66 -19.81 14.51 -1.46
CA THR A 66 -20.16 13.41 -0.54
C THR A 66 -19.60 12.08 -1.03
N LEU A 67 -19.63 11.83 -2.34
CA LEU A 67 -19.02 10.63 -2.94
C LEU A 67 -17.50 10.63 -2.74
N ARG A 68 -16.84 11.79 -2.93
CA ARG A 68 -15.40 11.98 -2.68
C ARG A 68 -15.04 11.78 -1.21
N MET A 69 -15.85 12.31 -0.31
CA MET A 69 -15.69 12.11 1.13
C MET A 69 -15.79 10.62 1.48
N THR A 70 -16.79 9.93 0.94
CA THR A 70 -17.00 8.49 1.13
C THR A 70 -15.81 7.67 0.62
N TYR A 71 -15.30 7.98 -0.57
CA TYR A 71 -14.07 7.38 -1.10
C TYR A 71 -12.88 7.60 -0.16
N THR A 72 -12.70 8.83 0.31
CA THR A 72 -11.57 9.22 1.17
C THR A 72 -11.62 8.52 2.53
N ALA A 73 -12.82 8.36 3.11
CA ALA A 73 -13.00 7.70 4.40
C ALA A 73 -12.90 6.16 4.31
N LEU A 74 -13.48 5.54 3.28
CA LEU A 74 -13.65 4.09 3.24
C LEU A 74 -12.69 3.36 2.31
N ILE A 75 -12.34 3.94 1.17
CA ILE A 75 -11.59 3.22 0.12
C ILE A 75 -10.11 3.59 0.17
N ARG A 76 -9.80 4.88 0.27
CA ARG A 76 -8.42 5.40 0.32
C ARG A 76 -7.54 4.72 1.38
N PRO A 77 -7.94 4.56 2.65
CA PRO A 77 -7.07 3.91 3.65
C PRO A 77 -6.76 2.45 3.32
N VAL A 78 -7.65 1.74 2.62
CA VAL A 78 -7.38 0.37 2.17
C VAL A 78 -6.32 0.35 1.07
N LEU A 79 -6.40 1.29 0.12
CA LEU A 79 -5.44 1.36 -0.98
C LEU A 79 -4.06 1.83 -0.53
N GLU A 80 -3.99 2.73 0.45
CA GLU A 80 -2.72 3.27 0.96
C GLU A 80 -1.98 2.29 1.90
N TYR A 81 -2.67 1.27 2.43
CA TYR A 81 -2.09 0.36 3.41
C TYR A 81 -0.99 -0.55 2.83
N GLY A 82 0.26 -0.24 3.13
CA GLY A 82 1.41 -1.04 2.69
C GLY A 82 1.85 -0.76 1.24
N TYR A 83 1.46 0.38 0.69
CA TYR A 83 1.83 0.79 -0.66
C TYR A 83 3.34 1.12 -0.78
N GLN A 84 3.98 1.64 0.27
CA GLN A 84 5.38 2.09 0.25
C GLN A 84 6.40 1.01 -0.12
N VAL A 85 6.05 -0.26 0.08
CA VAL A 85 6.94 -1.42 -0.13
C VAL A 85 6.62 -2.19 -1.41
N ALA A 86 5.60 -1.78 -2.17
CA ALA A 86 5.15 -2.50 -3.36
C ALA A 86 5.79 -1.97 -4.64
N SER A 87 6.01 -2.87 -5.61
CA SER A 87 6.56 -2.55 -6.92
C SER A 87 5.62 -1.71 -7.78
N GLN A 88 6.16 -0.87 -8.67
CA GLN A 88 5.38 0.03 -9.54
C GLN A 88 4.26 -0.67 -10.32
N THR A 89 4.51 -1.89 -10.80
CA THR A 89 3.51 -2.69 -11.52
C THR A 89 2.32 -3.07 -10.64
N ASN A 90 2.56 -3.37 -9.36
CA ASN A 90 1.51 -3.65 -8.38
C ASN A 90 0.78 -2.36 -7.97
N LEU A 91 1.50 -1.24 -7.84
CA LEU A 91 0.91 0.06 -7.55
C LEU A 91 -0.11 0.50 -8.62
N ASN A 92 0.20 0.26 -9.89
CA ASN A 92 -0.72 0.53 -11.00
C ASN A 92 -2.05 -0.23 -10.86
N LYS A 93 -2.09 -1.38 -10.18
CA LYS A 93 -3.34 -2.12 -9.92
C LYS A 93 -4.23 -1.38 -8.91
N LEU A 94 -3.64 -0.74 -7.90
CA LEU A 94 -4.36 0.09 -6.94
C LEU A 94 -4.84 1.40 -7.57
N GLU A 95 -4.01 2.03 -8.42
CA GLU A 95 -4.40 3.23 -9.17
C GLU A 95 -5.62 2.97 -10.07
N ARG A 96 -5.76 1.77 -10.64
CA ARG A 96 -6.97 1.37 -11.39
C ARG A 96 -8.22 1.36 -10.51
N VAL A 97 -8.12 0.94 -9.25
CA VAL A 97 -9.25 0.97 -8.30
C VAL A 97 -9.64 2.42 -7.95
N GLN A 98 -8.65 3.28 -7.72
CA GLN A 98 -8.90 4.72 -7.53
C GLN A 98 -9.56 5.34 -8.78
N LEU A 99 -9.09 5.01 -9.99
CA LEU A 99 -9.67 5.52 -11.22
C LEU A 99 -11.13 5.08 -11.38
N SER A 100 -11.46 3.83 -11.01
CA SER A 100 -12.85 3.38 -10.97
C SER A 100 -13.69 4.20 -9.98
N ALA A 101 -13.18 4.50 -8.78
CA ALA A 101 -13.86 5.40 -7.84
C ALA A 101 -14.07 6.80 -8.43
N ALA A 102 -13.03 7.37 -9.05
CA ALA A 102 -13.08 8.71 -9.63
C ALA A 102 -14.14 8.81 -10.75
N ARG A 103 -14.30 7.78 -11.57
CA ARG A 103 -15.37 7.71 -12.58
C ARG A 103 -16.76 7.63 -11.96
N ILE A 104 -16.91 6.93 -10.84
CA ILE A 104 -18.18 6.87 -10.11
C ILE A 104 -18.53 8.25 -9.53
N ILE A 105 -17.55 8.93 -8.94
CA ILE A 105 -17.71 10.27 -8.37
C ILE A 105 -18.11 11.30 -9.43
N THR A 106 -17.47 11.24 -10.61
CA THR A 106 -17.65 12.24 -11.68
C THR A 106 -18.74 11.88 -12.69
N GLY A 107 -19.17 10.61 -12.74
CA GLY A 107 -20.08 10.12 -13.79
C GLY A 107 -19.47 10.07 -15.20
N LEU A 108 -18.16 10.31 -15.34
CA LEU A 108 -17.47 10.37 -16.63
C LEU A 108 -17.34 8.98 -17.28
N ARG A 109 -17.42 8.96 -18.62
CA ARG A 109 -17.33 7.74 -19.42
C ARG A 109 -15.93 7.11 -19.35
N SER A 110 -15.86 5.81 -19.65
CA SER A 110 -14.58 5.08 -19.62
C SER A 110 -13.56 5.56 -20.65
N CYS A 111 -13.98 6.25 -21.71
CA CYS A 111 -13.10 6.83 -22.72
C CYS A 111 -12.35 8.08 -22.24
N CYS A 112 -12.81 8.73 -21.17
CA CYS A 112 -12.18 9.95 -20.65
C CYS A 112 -10.75 9.63 -20.15
N PRO A 113 -9.74 10.45 -20.54
CA PRO A 113 -8.37 10.30 -20.06
C PRO A 113 -8.27 10.31 -18.54
N LYS A 114 -7.39 9.47 -17.99
CA LYS A 114 -7.21 9.30 -16.53
C LYS A 114 -6.92 10.62 -15.79
N ALA A 115 -6.16 11.52 -16.41
CA ALA A 115 -5.75 12.78 -15.81
C ALA A 115 -6.95 13.71 -15.60
N ILE A 116 -7.82 13.82 -16.62
CA ILE A 116 -9.05 14.61 -16.58
C ILE A 116 -10.00 14.05 -15.52
N VAL A 117 -10.22 12.73 -15.52
CA VAL A 117 -11.12 12.10 -14.54
C VAL A 117 -10.66 12.34 -13.09
N LEU A 118 -9.36 12.27 -12.84
CA LEU A 118 -8.81 12.52 -11.50
C LEU A 118 -8.89 13.99 -11.11
N TYR A 119 -8.66 14.89 -12.06
CA TYR A 119 -8.80 16.33 -11.85
C TYR A 119 -10.24 16.71 -11.51
N GLU A 120 -11.21 16.27 -12.30
CA GLU A 120 -12.64 16.52 -12.07
C GLU A 120 -13.15 15.89 -10.76
N ALA A 121 -12.59 14.73 -10.38
CA ALA A 121 -12.93 14.09 -9.11
C ALA A 121 -12.30 14.77 -7.89
N ASP A 122 -11.42 15.77 -8.09
CA ASP A 122 -10.59 16.38 -7.05
C ASP A 122 -9.77 15.31 -6.28
N LEU A 123 -9.14 14.40 -7.03
CA LEU A 123 -8.36 13.29 -6.49
C LEU A 123 -6.94 13.28 -7.03
N GLN A 124 -5.97 13.46 -6.14
CA GLN A 124 -4.56 13.30 -6.47
C GLN A 124 -4.21 11.80 -6.73
N PRO A 125 -3.36 11.48 -7.73
CA PRO A 125 -2.86 10.12 -7.92
C PRO A 125 -2.19 9.54 -6.66
N LEU A 126 -2.41 8.25 -6.39
CA LEU A 126 -1.84 7.56 -5.21
C LEU A 126 -0.32 7.68 -5.15
N SER A 127 0.34 7.49 -6.29
CA SER A 127 1.79 7.61 -6.43
C SER A 127 2.31 8.96 -5.92
N MET A 128 1.68 10.08 -6.31
CA MET A 128 2.09 11.40 -5.82
C MET A 128 1.81 11.58 -4.33
N ARG A 129 0.62 11.20 -3.86
CA ARG A 129 0.25 11.30 -2.44
C ARG A 129 1.27 10.60 -1.55
N ILE A 130 1.78 9.47 -2.00
CA ILE A 130 2.68 8.65 -1.20
C ILE A 130 4.06 9.27 -1.15
N ARG A 131 4.54 9.85 -2.25
CA ARG A 131 5.75 10.66 -2.22
C ARG A 131 5.61 11.82 -1.21
N THR A 132 4.47 12.51 -1.22
CA THR A 132 4.19 13.58 -0.25
C THR A 132 4.14 13.08 1.19
N ASN A 133 3.42 11.99 1.46
CA ASN A 133 3.27 11.43 2.80
C ASN A 133 4.60 10.87 3.33
N SER A 134 5.37 10.19 2.49
CA SER A 134 6.71 9.71 2.84
C SER A 134 7.66 10.87 3.13
N GLY A 135 7.61 11.94 2.34
CA GLY A 135 8.39 13.17 2.60
C GLY A 135 8.05 13.80 3.94
N LYS A 136 6.75 13.96 4.25
CA LYS A 136 6.28 14.47 5.55
C LYS A 136 6.74 13.58 6.71
N TYR A 137 6.65 12.27 6.55
CA TYR A 137 7.08 11.30 7.57
C TYR A 137 8.59 11.36 7.81
N ILE A 138 9.40 11.41 6.75
CA ILE A 138 10.86 11.55 6.84
C ILE A 138 11.24 12.87 7.51
N ALA A 139 10.63 13.99 7.12
CA ALA A 139 10.88 15.29 7.76
C ALA A 139 10.52 15.26 9.25
N LYS A 140 9.41 14.60 9.62
CA LYS A 140 9.06 14.40 11.02
C LYS A 140 10.09 13.57 11.77
N LEU A 141 10.58 12.48 11.16
CA LEU A 141 11.66 11.67 11.76
C LEU A 141 12.92 12.52 11.98
N GLN A 142 13.35 13.29 10.98
CA GLN A 142 14.52 14.17 11.09
C GLN A 142 14.39 15.14 12.27
N SER A 143 13.21 15.73 12.48
CA SER A 143 12.96 16.63 13.63
C SER A 143 13.05 15.96 15.00
N LEU A 144 12.91 14.63 15.10
CA LEU A 144 13.03 13.90 16.36
C LEU A 144 14.49 13.65 16.77
N GLY A 145 15.45 13.88 15.85
CA GLY A 145 16.88 13.66 16.10
C GLY A 145 17.22 12.22 16.48
N SER A 146 18.38 12.02 17.10
CA SER A 146 18.92 10.69 17.42
C SER A 146 18.25 9.97 18.59
N TYR A 147 17.32 10.63 19.31
CA TYR A 147 16.56 10.03 20.41
C TYR A 147 15.66 8.88 19.91
N ASN A 148 15.09 9.02 18.72
CA ASN A 148 14.27 7.98 18.13
C ASN A 148 15.14 7.00 17.32
N ARG A 149 15.02 5.69 17.58
CA ARG A 149 15.79 4.64 16.90
C ARG A 149 15.63 4.69 15.37
N THR A 150 14.41 4.89 14.88
CA THR A 150 14.10 4.95 13.44
C THR A 150 14.70 6.22 12.82
N SER A 151 14.60 7.36 13.51
CA SER A 151 15.23 8.60 13.07
C SER A 151 16.75 8.45 12.98
N LYS A 152 17.39 7.90 14.01
CA LYS A 152 18.83 7.60 14.02
C LYS A 152 19.23 6.74 12.81
N PHE A 153 18.45 5.70 12.51
CA PHE A 153 18.70 4.84 11.36
C PHE A 153 18.59 5.60 10.02
N ILE A 154 17.57 6.44 9.85
CA ILE A 154 17.38 7.23 8.62
C ILE A 154 18.46 8.30 8.47
N LEU A 155 18.87 8.96 9.54
CA LEU A 155 19.94 9.97 9.53
C LEU A 155 21.31 9.36 9.19
N GLN A 156 21.54 8.11 9.59
CA GLN A 156 22.76 7.36 9.32
C GLN A 156 22.68 6.52 8.04
N TRP A 157 21.56 6.59 7.30
CA TRP A 157 21.35 5.77 6.11
C TRP A 157 22.29 6.21 4.98
N THR A 158 23.02 5.25 4.42
CA THR A 158 23.83 5.43 3.22
C THR A 158 23.38 4.48 2.12
N SER A 159 23.54 4.88 0.85
CA SER A 159 23.21 4.01 -0.28
C SER A 159 24.11 2.76 -0.30
N ASN A 160 23.57 1.63 -0.76
CA ASN A 160 24.31 0.36 -0.94
C ASN A 160 24.88 -0.29 0.33
N GLN A 161 24.14 -0.28 1.43
CA GLN A 161 24.42 -1.19 2.55
C GLN A 161 23.98 -2.62 2.19
N ARG A 162 24.78 -3.31 1.37
CA ARG A 162 24.65 -4.76 1.25
C ARG A 162 24.84 -5.32 2.67
N LEU A 163 23.89 -6.11 3.15
CA LEU A 163 24.05 -6.86 4.40
C LEU A 163 25.41 -7.58 4.32
N LYS A 164 26.38 -7.10 5.11
CA LYS A 164 27.63 -7.80 5.32
C LYS A 164 27.25 -9.08 6.07
N LYS A 165 26.98 -10.12 5.30
CA LYS A 165 26.72 -11.45 5.83
C LYS A 165 28.10 -11.98 6.17
N ASP A 166 28.43 -12.05 7.45
CA ASP A 166 29.52 -12.91 7.87
C ASP A 166 29.11 -14.33 7.44
N SER A 167 29.94 -14.96 6.63
CA SER A 167 29.74 -16.35 6.23
C SER A 167 29.67 -17.19 7.51
N PRO A 168 28.62 -18.02 7.70
CA PRO A 168 28.57 -18.96 8.82
C PRO A 168 29.66 -20.03 8.71
N VAL A 169 30.27 -20.17 7.53
CA VAL A 169 31.52 -20.90 7.35
C VAL A 169 32.62 -19.90 7.70
N GLY A 170 33.07 -19.94 8.96
CA GLY A 170 34.26 -19.23 9.39
C GLY A 170 35.40 -19.56 8.42
N VAL A 171 36.17 -18.52 8.07
CA VAL A 171 37.49 -18.70 7.47
C VAL A 171 38.29 -19.53 8.47
N MET A 172 38.43 -20.83 8.22
CA MET A 172 39.49 -21.66 8.79
C MET A 172 40.78 -21.34 8.06
#